data_AF-A0A3B5LBK4-F1
#
_entry.id   AF-A0A3B5LBK4-F1
#
_cell.length_a   1.000
_cell.length_b   1.000
_cell.length_c   1.000
_cell.angle_alpha   90.00
_cell.angle_beta   90.00
_cell.angle_gamma   90.00
#
_symmetry.space_group_name_H-M   'P 1'
#
loop_
_entity.id
_entity.type
_entity.pdbx_description
1 polymer ?
#
loop_
_entity_poly.entity_id
_entity_poly.type
_entity_poly.pdbx_seq_one_letter_code
_entity_poly.pdbx_strand_id
1 'polypeptide(L)'
;MCCTCFRILIKILSFYIFVLWPADPTHVIGLYPDLLPSDYRKQLHYPNPLPSLSGAELEKAHLALIDYLTQKRSHLVKQLNDTSPSTTSPLMEGTPTIKSRKKLLQIIDTTLLKCYLHTNVALVSPLLRLENNHCHIEESEYVLKKSQKYSELIILYEKKGLHQKALQVLLDQSTKANSPLKGHERTVQYLQRLGSENLGIILEFSPWVLKICPEDGLKIFTEDLPEVETLPRDKVLQFLKEGFVELAVPYLEHIIYVWDEKGPEFHNVLIQLYLSRVQGLMKQYLNSLPEGVSAVPAGQEQGELGEFRNKLLSFLDISTSYEPARLISDFPFDGLLEERALLLGRMGKHEQALFIYVHVLSDTRMAEEYCHRHYNSSVEGNKDVYLSLLRMYLSPPDAHCLGPIKMELTEPQANLQAALHVLELHHSKLNTTKAMNLLPANTQIQEIKVFLESVLEEKAQMKRCNQVLKSLLQAEFLRVQEERIFHQQVKCVITEEKTCRVCKKKIGNSAFARYPNGVVVHYFCCRDRSVCPTEQ
;
A
#
# COMPACT_ATOMS: atom_id res chain seq x y z
N MET A 1 29.50 -3.61 63.46
CA MET A 1 28.82 -2.30 63.61
C MET A 1 28.07 -2.27 64.94
N CYS A 2 28.33 -1.28 65.80
CA CYS A 2 27.66 -1.11 67.10
C CYS A 2 26.14 -0.89 66.95
N CYS A 3 25.34 -1.42 67.89
CA CYS A 3 23.88 -1.28 67.97
C CYS A 3 23.36 0.16 67.88
N THR A 4 24.18 1.15 68.24
CA THR A 4 23.91 2.59 68.13
C THR A 4 23.94 3.11 66.69
N CYS A 5 24.83 2.60 65.83
CA CYS A 5 24.86 2.96 64.39
C CYS A 5 23.62 2.44 63.65
N PHE A 6 23.05 1.31 64.06
CA PHE A 6 21.90 0.72 63.37
C PHE A 6 20.57 1.39 63.76
N ARG A 7 20.42 1.86 65.00
CA ARG A 7 19.29 2.72 65.42
C ARG A 7 19.34 4.11 64.76
N ILE A 8 20.55 4.64 64.56
CA ILE A 8 20.77 5.89 63.81
C ILE A 8 20.49 5.65 62.31
N LEU A 9 20.89 4.52 61.73
CA LEU A 9 20.57 4.16 60.35
C LEU A 9 19.05 4.17 60.08
N ILE A 10 18.24 3.60 60.98
CA ILE A 10 16.77 3.52 60.85
C ILE A 10 16.08 4.88 61.02
N LYS A 11 16.61 5.77 61.88
CA LYS A 11 16.11 7.16 61.99
C LYS A 11 16.62 8.08 60.88
N ILE A 12 17.76 7.77 60.26
CA ILE A 12 18.37 8.50 59.13
C ILE A 12 17.91 7.96 57.76
N LEU A 13 17.29 6.77 57.72
CA LEU A 13 16.66 6.17 56.54
C LEU A 13 15.52 7.04 55.95
N SER A 14 15.08 8.07 56.67
CA SER A 14 14.11 9.09 56.24
C SER A 14 14.76 10.35 55.62
N PHE A 15 16.08 10.53 55.71
CA PHE A 15 16.77 11.73 55.22
C PHE A 15 18.11 11.39 54.53
N TYR A 16 18.08 11.39 53.19
CA TYR A 16 19.15 11.88 52.31
C TYR A 16 20.55 11.22 52.27
N ILE A 17 20.80 10.04 52.86
CA ILE A 17 22.14 9.41 52.77
C ILE A 17 22.10 7.96 52.26
N PHE A 18 21.75 7.79 50.99
CA PHE A 18 22.08 6.58 50.24
C PHE A 18 22.94 6.84 48.99
N VAL A 19 23.28 8.11 48.74
CA VAL A 19 23.97 8.57 47.52
C VAL A 19 25.40 8.01 47.38
N LEU A 20 25.99 7.40 48.42
CA LEU A 20 27.42 7.01 48.43
C LEU A 20 27.75 5.60 48.99
N TRP A 21 26.79 4.76 49.39
CA TRP A 21 27.12 3.45 49.99
C TRP A 21 27.19 2.31 48.93
N PRO A 22 28.23 1.44 48.94
CA PRO A 22 28.36 0.26 48.06
C PRO A 22 27.45 -0.92 48.48
N ALA A 23 26.29 -0.61 49.08
CA ALA A 23 25.37 -1.60 49.61
C ALA A 23 24.72 -2.38 48.48
N ASP A 24 24.56 -3.68 48.67
CA ASP A 24 23.74 -4.49 47.79
C ASP A 24 22.27 -4.01 47.86
N PRO A 25 21.64 -3.68 46.71
CA PRO A 25 20.25 -3.25 46.66
C PRO A 25 19.27 -4.20 47.33
N THR A 26 19.51 -5.52 47.32
CA THR A 26 18.56 -6.49 47.90
C THR A 26 18.46 -6.37 49.42
N HIS A 27 19.58 -6.11 50.10
CA HIS A 27 19.58 -5.90 51.54
C HIS A 27 18.87 -4.62 51.95
N VAL A 28 18.99 -3.56 51.14
CA VAL A 28 18.30 -2.27 51.36
C VAL A 28 16.80 -2.44 51.15
N ILE A 29 16.39 -3.10 50.05
CA ILE A 29 14.97 -3.37 49.77
C ILE A 29 14.35 -4.22 50.88
N GLY A 30 15.09 -5.17 51.45
CA GLY A 30 14.60 -5.99 52.56
C GLY A 30 14.17 -5.17 53.78
N LEU A 31 14.72 -3.97 54.02
CA LEU A 31 14.29 -3.15 55.16
C LEU A 31 12.82 -2.73 55.10
N TYR A 32 12.17 -2.87 53.94
CA TYR A 32 10.80 -2.50 53.68
C TYR A 32 9.88 -3.72 53.66
N PRO A 33 8.66 -3.61 54.21
CA PRO A 33 7.68 -4.70 54.19
C PRO A 33 7.20 -4.99 52.76
N ASP A 34 6.92 -6.26 52.46
CA ASP A 34 6.24 -6.74 51.23
C ASP A 34 6.89 -6.43 49.86
N LEU A 35 8.13 -5.93 49.84
CA LEU A 35 8.84 -5.64 48.57
C LEU A 35 9.67 -6.81 48.01
N LEU A 36 10.11 -7.75 48.86
CA LEU A 36 10.83 -8.98 48.47
C LEU A 36 9.97 -10.23 48.72
N PRO A 37 10.19 -11.32 47.96
CA PRO A 37 9.59 -12.62 48.25
C PRO A 37 9.88 -13.05 49.69
N SER A 38 8.87 -13.58 50.38
CA SER A 38 8.94 -13.94 51.80
C SER A 38 10.06 -14.94 52.11
N ASP A 39 10.32 -15.89 51.21
CA ASP A 39 11.37 -16.90 51.38
C ASP A 39 12.78 -16.32 51.26
N TYR A 40 12.98 -15.35 50.36
CA TYR A 40 14.26 -14.66 50.24
C TYR A 40 14.45 -13.64 51.37
N ARG A 41 13.37 -12.95 51.77
CA ARG A 41 13.38 -12.00 52.89
C ARG A 41 13.84 -12.66 54.19
N LYS A 42 13.38 -13.91 54.47
CA LYS A 42 13.78 -14.70 55.65
C LYS A 42 15.26 -15.06 55.70
N GLN A 43 15.94 -15.10 54.55
CA GLN A 43 17.39 -15.39 54.49
C GLN A 43 18.24 -14.19 54.90
N LEU A 44 17.66 -12.98 54.89
CA LEU A 44 18.35 -11.74 55.23
C LEU A 44 18.23 -11.46 56.74
N HIS A 45 19.37 -11.39 57.43
CA HIS A 45 19.45 -11.14 58.86
C HIS A 45 19.87 -9.70 59.14
N TYR A 46 19.18 -9.04 60.06
CA TYR A 46 19.46 -7.65 60.48
C TYR A 46 19.72 -7.60 61.98
N PRO A 47 20.67 -6.77 62.44
CA PRO A 47 21.06 -6.71 63.85
C PRO A 47 19.99 -6.10 64.78
N ASN A 48 18.98 -5.39 64.26
CA ASN A 48 17.85 -4.88 65.05
C ASN A 48 16.50 -5.31 64.44
N PRO A 49 15.41 -5.34 65.24
CA PRO A 49 14.07 -5.53 64.72
C PRO A 49 13.73 -4.44 63.70
N LEU A 50 13.05 -4.85 62.63
CA LEU A 50 12.67 -3.96 61.53
C LEU A 50 11.65 -2.92 62.01
N PRO A 51 11.71 -1.69 61.49
CA PRO A 51 10.73 -0.67 61.80
C PRO A 51 9.35 -1.05 61.22
N SER A 52 8.29 -0.89 62.01
CA SER A 52 6.90 -1.01 61.56
C SER A 52 6.47 0.27 60.84
N LEU A 53 6.80 0.39 59.56
CA LEU A 53 6.46 1.55 58.74
C LEU A 53 4.99 1.47 58.28
N SER A 54 4.19 2.51 58.52
CA SER A 54 2.81 2.60 58.02
C SER A 54 2.42 4.01 57.59
N GLY A 55 1.42 4.13 56.72
CA GLY A 55 0.88 5.42 56.25
C GLY A 55 1.91 6.34 55.61
N ALA A 56 1.94 7.62 56.02
CA ALA A 56 2.79 8.65 55.45
C ALA A 56 4.30 8.43 55.67
N GLU A 57 4.69 7.71 56.73
CA GLU A 57 6.10 7.35 56.96
C GLU A 57 6.59 6.34 55.93
N LEU A 58 5.71 5.39 55.57
CA LEU A 58 5.98 4.40 54.54
C LEU A 58 6.10 5.07 53.17
N GLU A 59 5.25 6.04 52.84
CA GLU A 59 5.32 6.80 51.57
C GLU A 59 6.63 7.58 51.44
N LYS A 60 7.05 8.33 52.47
CA LYS A 60 8.34 9.03 52.49
C LYS A 60 9.53 8.07 52.36
N ALA A 61 9.45 6.92 53.01
CA ALA A 61 10.49 5.90 52.92
C ALA A 61 10.57 5.30 51.50
N HIS A 62 9.45 5.13 50.80
CA HIS A 62 9.43 4.70 49.40
C HIS A 62 10.03 5.75 48.46
N LEU A 63 9.80 7.05 48.69
CA LEU A 63 10.44 8.12 47.89
C LEU A 63 11.96 8.10 48.02
N ALA A 64 12.49 7.96 49.24
CA ALA A 64 13.93 7.82 49.46
C ALA A 64 14.50 6.54 48.80
N LEU A 65 13.73 5.45 48.82
CA LEU A 65 14.10 4.20 48.16
C LEU A 65 14.12 4.36 46.63
N ILE A 66 13.16 5.07 46.04
CA ILE A 66 13.10 5.36 44.60
C ILE A 66 14.36 6.09 44.14
N ASP A 67 14.80 7.12 44.86
CA ASP A 67 16.01 7.89 44.51
C ASP A 67 17.25 7.00 44.49
N TYR A 68 17.42 6.19 45.53
CA TYR A 68 18.52 5.23 45.62
C TYR A 68 18.50 4.19 44.50
N LEU A 69 17.35 3.55 44.29
CA LEU A 69 17.20 2.48 43.30
C LEU A 69 17.39 3.01 41.88
N THR A 70 16.92 4.23 41.58
CA THR A 70 17.09 4.87 40.27
C THR A 70 18.57 5.13 39.96
N GLN A 71 19.34 5.62 40.94
CA GLN A 71 20.78 5.84 40.79
C GLN A 71 21.54 4.50 40.58
N LYS A 72 21.22 3.49 41.40
CA LYS A 72 21.83 2.15 41.28
C LYS A 72 21.49 1.48 39.95
N ARG A 73 20.24 1.61 39.49
CA ARG A 73 19.80 1.14 38.17
C ARG A 73 20.61 1.79 37.06
N SER A 74 20.80 3.10 37.08
CA SER A 74 21.59 3.83 36.07
C SER A 74 23.04 3.30 36.00
N HIS A 75 23.66 3.08 37.16
CA HIS A 75 25.01 2.52 37.24
C HIS A 75 25.08 1.08 36.70
N LEU A 76 24.13 0.22 37.08
CA LEU A 76 24.09 -1.17 36.62
C LEU A 76 23.81 -1.30 35.12
N VAL A 77 22.96 -0.42 34.57
CA VAL A 77 22.66 -0.40 33.13
C VAL A 77 23.89 0.01 32.32
N LYS A 78 24.70 0.96 32.80
CA LYS A 78 25.97 1.35 32.14
C LYS A 78 26.99 0.20 32.10
N GLN A 79 26.93 -0.71 33.07
CA GLN A 79 27.87 -1.83 33.23
C GLN A 79 27.27 -3.17 32.78
N LEU A 80 26.15 -3.16 32.04
CA LEU A 80 25.45 -4.38 31.61
C LEU A 80 26.31 -5.28 30.72
N ASN A 81 27.19 -4.68 29.89
CA ASN A 81 28.03 -5.38 28.91
C ASN A 81 29.42 -5.74 29.46
N ASP A 82 29.76 -5.33 30.68
CA ASP A 82 31.05 -5.65 31.27
C ASP A 82 31.07 -7.10 31.77
N THR A 83 32.11 -7.87 31.43
CA THR A 83 32.28 -9.26 31.91
C THR A 83 32.73 -9.37 33.36
N SER A 84 33.07 -8.26 34.01
CA SER A 84 33.42 -8.23 35.43
C SER A 84 32.21 -8.58 36.31
N PRO A 85 32.36 -9.33 37.42
CA PRO A 85 31.27 -9.55 38.36
C PRO A 85 30.88 -8.21 39.04
N SER A 86 29.59 -8.00 39.33
CA SER A 86 29.15 -6.83 40.08
C SER A 86 29.73 -6.86 41.50
N THR A 87 30.54 -5.87 41.83
CA THR A 87 31.09 -5.63 43.17
C THR A 87 30.05 -4.91 44.03
N THR A 88 29.06 -5.65 44.55
CA THR A 88 28.19 -5.19 45.64
C THR A 88 28.72 -5.72 46.96
N SER A 89 28.79 -4.86 47.98
CA SER A 89 29.19 -5.25 49.33
C SER A 89 27.93 -5.65 50.13
N PRO A 90 27.92 -6.83 50.77
CA PRO A 90 26.80 -7.20 51.63
C PRO A 90 26.71 -6.25 52.82
N LEU A 91 25.50 -5.94 53.29
CA LEU A 91 25.31 -5.14 54.51
C LEU A 91 25.84 -5.85 55.78
N MET A 92 26.01 -7.18 55.74
CA MET A 92 26.55 -7.99 56.83
C MET A 92 27.35 -9.18 56.29
N GLU A 93 28.52 -9.46 56.85
CA GLU A 93 29.34 -10.62 56.48
C GLU A 93 28.56 -11.93 56.65
N GLY A 94 28.57 -12.79 55.63
CA GLY A 94 27.87 -14.09 55.64
C GLY A 94 26.45 -14.11 55.04
N THR A 95 25.93 -12.97 54.57
CA THR A 95 24.62 -12.93 53.89
C THR A 95 24.74 -13.10 52.36
N PRO A 96 23.79 -13.81 51.71
CA PRO A 96 23.88 -14.09 50.27
C PRO A 96 23.65 -12.82 49.43
N THR A 97 24.60 -12.46 48.57
CA THR A 97 24.44 -11.39 47.56
C THR A 97 24.09 -11.97 46.19
N ILE A 98 23.37 -11.19 45.39
CA ILE A 98 23.03 -11.59 44.02
C ILE A 98 24.14 -11.14 43.08
N LYS A 99 24.93 -12.11 42.60
CA LYS A 99 26.06 -11.86 41.69
C LYS A 99 25.66 -11.52 40.26
N SER A 100 24.42 -11.84 39.86
CA SER A 100 23.94 -11.61 38.49
C SER A 100 23.35 -10.20 38.36
N ARG A 101 23.98 -9.35 37.54
CA ARG A 101 23.49 -7.99 37.23
C ARG A 101 22.07 -7.98 36.68
N LYS A 102 21.71 -8.93 35.81
CA LYS A 102 20.35 -9.05 35.24
C LYS A 102 19.31 -9.37 36.31
N LYS A 103 19.59 -10.30 37.22
CA LYS A 103 18.69 -10.61 38.35
C LYS A 103 18.56 -9.42 39.31
N LEU A 104 19.66 -8.71 39.56
CA LEU A 104 19.65 -7.51 40.39
C LEU A 104 18.81 -6.39 39.77
N LEU A 105 18.95 -6.14 38.46
CA LEU A 105 18.11 -5.21 37.71
C LEU A 105 16.63 -5.62 37.73
N GLN A 106 16.33 -6.91 37.60
CA GLN A 106 14.96 -7.41 37.69
C GLN A 106 14.32 -7.12 39.05
N ILE A 107 15.06 -7.32 40.14
CA ILE A 107 14.58 -7.00 41.49
C ILE A 107 14.40 -5.49 41.63
N ILE A 108 15.38 -4.69 41.22
CA ILE A 108 15.32 -3.22 41.29
C ILE A 108 14.10 -2.70 40.51
N ASP A 109 13.90 -3.12 39.26
CA ASP A 109 12.80 -2.65 38.41
C ASP A 109 11.43 -3.09 38.98
N THR A 110 11.32 -4.33 39.48
CA THR A 110 10.08 -4.81 40.11
C THR A 110 9.77 -4.08 41.40
N THR A 111 10.80 -3.75 42.20
CA THR A 111 10.64 -2.95 43.41
C THR A 111 10.29 -1.51 43.09
N LEU A 112 10.93 -0.89 42.10
CA LEU A 112 10.59 0.46 41.63
C LEU A 112 9.13 0.54 41.18
N LEU A 113 8.63 -0.48 40.47
CA LEU A 113 7.22 -0.59 40.10
C LEU A 113 6.30 -0.58 41.33
N LYS A 114 6.59 -1.42 42.34
CA LYS A 114 5.83 -1.47 43.60
C LYS A 114 5.86 -0.11 44.33
N CYS A 115 7.03 0.54 44.37
CA CYS A 115 7.20 1.86 45.01
C CYS A 115 6.42 2.96 44.28
N TYR A 116 6.44 2.99 42.94
CA TYR A 116 5.71 3.98 42.15
C TYR A 116 4.21 3.82 42.29
N LEU A 117 3.69 2.59 42.40
CA LEU A 117 2.26 2.38 42.65
C LEU A 117 1.80 2.91 44.01
N HIS A 118 2.69 2.97 45.00
CA HIS A 118 2.38 3.52 46.33
C HIS A 118 2.61 5.02 46.47
N THR A 119 3.42 5.63 45.60
CA THR A 119 3.84 7.05 45.71
C THR A 119 3.29 7.88 44.56
N ASN A 120 3.78 7.64 43.34
CA ASN A 120 3.39 8.38 42.15
C ASN A 120 3.15 7.44 40.96
N VAL A 121 1.86 7.16 40.72
CA VAL A 121 1.40 6.28 39.63
C VAL A 121 1.82 6.78 38.24
N ALA A 122 2.00 8.10 38.05
CA ALA A 122 2.39 8.67 36.76
C ALA A 122 3.77 8.19 36.28
N LEU A 123 4.63 7.72 37.20
CA LEU A 123 5.97 7.20 36.89
C LEU A 123 5.98 5.73 36.46
N VAL A 124 4.86 5.01 36.63
CA VAL A 124 4.75 3.59 36.25
C VAL A 124 4.86 3.41 34.74
N SER A 125 4.06 4.14 33.97
CA SER A 125 4.07 4.08 32.51
C SER A 125 5.46 4.39 31.91
N PRO A 126 6.16 5.47 32.32
CA PRO A 126 7.55 5.72 31.93
C PRO A 126 8.52 4.57 32.24
N LEU A 127 8.46 3.97 33.44
CA LEU A 127 9.32 2.85 33.83
C LEU A 127 9.12 1.63 32.91
N LEU A 128 7.87 1.32 32.59
CA LEU A 128 7.50 0.16 31.78
C LEU A 128 7.90 0.33 30.30
N ARG A 129 7.94 1.57 29.78
CA ARG A 129 8.32 1.86 28.39
C ARG A 129 9.82 1.81 28.13
N LEU A 130 10.66 1.76 29.17
CA LEU A 130 12.12 1.70 29.01
C LEU A 130 12.52 0.42 28.25
N GLU A 131 13.41 0.54 27.26
CA GLU A 131 13.91 -0.60 26.47
C GLU A 131 14.58 -1.66 27.35
N ASN A 132 15.33 -1.23 28.36
CA ASN A 132 15.99 -2.09 29.34
C ASN A 132 15.10 -2.35 30.58
N ASN A 133 13.80 -2.59 30.39
CA ASN A 133 12.91 -2.97 31.48
C ASN A 133 13.12 -4.46 31.85
N HIS A 134 13.50 -4.71 33.09
CA HIS A 134 13.76 -6.05 33.62
C HIS A 134 12.68 -6.54 34.60
N CYS A 135 11.54 -5.84 34.72
CA CYS A 135 10.46 -6.21 35.64
C CYS A 135 10.11 -7.70 35.56
N HIS A 136 9.95 -8.33 36.72
CA HIS A 136 9.51 -9.72 36.82
C HIS A 136 8.05 -9.83 36.42
N ILE A 137 7.75 -10.67 35.43
CA ILE A 137 6.45 -10.67 34.74
C ILE A 137 5.30 -11.01 35.71
N GLU A 138 5.40 -12.13 36.42
CA GLU A 138 4.30 -12.63 37.27
C GLU A 138 4.00 -11.69 38.46
N GLU A 139 5.04 -11.29 39.19
CA GLU A 139 4.96 -10.28 40.25
C GLU A 139 4.37 -8.95 39.74
N SER A 140 4.85 -8.45 38.60
CA SER A 140 4.36 -7.18 38.05
C SER A 140 2.90 -7.29 37.59
N GLU A 141 2.52 -8.42 36.99
CA GLU A 141 1.14 -8.74 36.63
C GLU A 141 0.24 -8.77 37.86
N TYR A 142 0.65 -9.45 38.93
CA TYR A 142 -0.10 -9.53 40.18
C TYR A 142 -0.33 -8.14 40.80
N VAL A 143 0.72 -7.33 40.92
CA VAL A 143 0.62 -6.01 41.56
C VAL A 143 -0.21 -5.05 40.70
N LEU A 144 -0.03 -5.04 39.38
CA LEU A 144 -0.81 -4.18 38.48
C LEU A 144 -2.30 -4.55 38.45
N LYS A 145 -2.62 -5.86 38.47
CA LYS A 145 -4.01 -6.34 38.59
C LYS A 145 -4.63 -5.94 39.93
N LYS A 146 -3.88 -6.10 41.04
CA LYS A 146 -4.32 -5.73 42.39
C LYS A 146 -4.63 -4.23 42.48
N SER A 147 -3.84 -3.37 41.82
CA SER A 147 -4.04 -1.92 41.78
C SER A 147 -4.99 -1.45 40.66
N GLN A 148 -5.63 -2.36 39.91
CA GLN A 148 -6.50 -2.07 38.76
C GLN A 148 -5.85 -1.20 37.67
N LYS A 149 -4.53 -1.28 37.51
CA LYS A 149 -3.74 -0.54 36.53
C LYS A 149 -3.56 -1.34 35.24
N TYR A 150 -4.67 -1.55 34.53
CA TYR A 150 -4.71 -2.38 33.32
C TYR A 150 -4.01 -1.74 32.11
N SER A 151 -4.01 -0.40 32.01
CA SER A 151 -3.30 0.31 30.92
C SER A 151 -1.79 0.06 31.00
N GLU A 152 -1.23 0.15 32.20
CA GLU A 152 0.16 -0.17 32.49
C GLU A 152 0.48 -1.65 32.27
N LEU A 153 -0.45 -2.55 32.62
CA LEU A 153 -0.30 -3.98 32.37
C LEU A 153 -0.18 -4.32 30.87
N ILE A 154 -0.94 -3.65 30.02
CA ILE A 154 -0.84 -3.80 28.56
C ILE A 154 0.53 -3.35 28.06
N ILE A 155 1.05 -2.21 28.54
CA ILE A 155 2.39 -1.73 28.19
C ILE A 155 3.46 -2.75 28.59
N LEU A 156 3.34 -3.34 29.79
CA LEU A 156 4.26 -4.38 30.24
C LEU A 156 4.24 -5.58 29.29
N TYR A 157 3.05 -6.08 28.93
CA TYR A 157 2.93 -7.22 28.02
C TYR A 157 3.44 -6.91 26.62
N GLU A 158 3.14 -5.74 26.08
CA GLU A 158 3.64 -5.27 24.78
C GLU A 158 5.17 -5.27 24.76
N LYS A 159 5.82 -4.67 25.76
CA LYS A 159 7.29 -4.61 25.85
C LYS A 159 7.95 -5.96 26.13
N LYS A 160 7.19 -6.96 26.59
CA LYS A 160 7.66 -8.34 26.80
C LYS A 160 7.27 -9.29 25.66
N GLY A 161 6.64 -8.81 24.58
CA GLY A 161 6.17 -9.64 23.47
C GLY A 161 5.00 -10.57 23.82
N LEU A 162 4.31 -10.32 24.93
CA LEU A 162 3.18 -11.14 25.42
C LEU A 162 1.85 -10.63 24.87
N HIS A 163 1.74 -10.50 23.55
CA HIS A 163 0.62 -9.85 22.87
C HIS A 163 -0.74 -10.52 23.13
N GLN A 164 -0.79 -11.85 23.19
CA GLN A 164 -2.02 -12.58 23.48
C GLN A 164 -2.60 -12.23 24.88
N LYS A 165 -1.73 -12.11 25.89
CA LYS A 165 -2.15 -11.67 27.24
C LYS A 165 -2.61 -10.21 27.25
N ALA A 166 -1.96 -9.34 26.47
CA ALA A 166 -2.35 -7.94 26.34
C ALA A 166 -3.75 -7.79 25.74
N LEU A 167 -4.02 -8.51 24.64
CA LEU A 167 -5.30 -8.50 23.96
C LEU A 167 -6.40 -9.16 24.79
N GLN A 168 -6.10 -10.22 25.55
CA GLN A 168 -7.06 -10.79 26.50
C GLN A 168 -7.48 -9.76 27.55
N VAL A 169 -6.53 -8.99 28.10
CA VAL A 169 -6.87 -7.91 29.05
C VAL A 169 -7.72 -6.84 28.39
N LEU A 170 -7.41 -6.44 27.14
CA LEU A 170 -8.23 -5.49 26.40
C LEU A 170 -9.67 -6.01 26.20
N LEU A 171 -9.83 -7.27 25.82
CA LEU A 171 -11.12 -7.92 25.66
C LEU A 171 -11.90 -8.00 26.99
N ASP A 172 -11.25 -8.41 28.08
CA ASP A 172 -11.87 -8.51 29.40
C ASP A 172 -12.31 -7.14 29.96
N GLN A 173 -11.63 -6.07 29.55
CA GLN A 173 -11.91 -4.71 30.01
C GLN A 173 -12.88 -3.95 29.10
N SER A 174 -13.05 -4.38 27.85
CA SER A 174 -13.89 -3.68 26.86
C SER A 174 -15.37 -3.62 27.27
N THR A 175 -15.85 -4.63 28.00
CA THR A 175 -17.24 -4.76 28.47
C THR A 175 -17.51 -4.05 29.81
N LYS A 176 -16.47 -3.58 30.51
CA LYS A 176 -16.60 -2.99 31.85
C LYS A 176 -16.92 -1.51 31.76
N ALA A 177 -18.08 -1.11 32.28
CA ALA A 177 -18.61 0.26 32.15
C ALA A 177 -17.67 1.36 32.69
N ASN A 178 -16.93 1.09 33.77
CA ASN A 178 -16.05 2.07 34.43
C ASN A 178 -14.56 1.90 34.05
N SER A 179 -14.25 1.08 33.05
CA SER A 179 -12.87 0.88 32.62
C SER A 179 -12.41 2.00 31.69
N PRO A 180 -11.19 2.54 31.85
CA PRO A 180 -10.60 3.47 30.89
C PRO A 180 -10.28 2.81 29.53
N LEU A 181 -10.42 1.48 29.45
CA LEU A 181 -10.20 0.66 28.27
C LEU A 181 -11.52 0.10 27.71
N LYS A 182 -12.66 0.70 28.06
CA LYS A 182 -13.96 0.34 27.50
C LYS A 182 -13.98 0.63 26.00
N GLY A 183 -14.62 -0.25 25.24
CA GLY A 183 -14.75 -0.11 23.78
C GLY A 183 -13.71 -0.91 22.99
N HIS A 184 -13.81 -0.82 21.67
CA HIS A 184 -12.96 -1.53 20.72
C HIS A 184 -11.77 -0.71 20.23
N GLU A 185 -11.76 0.60 20.43
CA GLU A 185 -10.77 1.51 19.82
C GLU A 185 -9.33 1.17 20.23
N ARG A 186 -9.10 0.84 21.50
CA ARG A 186 -7.76 0.46 21.99
C ARG A 186 -7.30 -0.89 21.43
N THR A 187 -8.23 -1.78 21.14
CA THR A 187 -7.90 -3.08 20.53
C THR A 187 -7.51 -2.90 19.08
N VAL A 188 -8.26 -2.08 18.32
CA VAL A 188 -7.92 -1.72 16.94
C VAL A 188 -6.52 -1.12 16.88
N GLN A 189 -6.25 -0.09 17.69
CA GLN A 189 -4.94 0.57 17.74
C GLN A 189 -3.79 -0.37 18.12
N TYR A 190 -4.06 -1.37 18.98
CA TYR A 190 -3.04 -2.35 19.37
C TYR A 190 -2.75 -3.32 18.21
N LEU A 191 -3.80 -3.86 17.59
CA LEU A 191 -3.68 -4.81 16.47
C LEU A 191 -2.98 -4.20 15.26
N GLN A 192 -3.27 -2.93 14.95
CA GLN A 192 -2.63 -2.18 13.87
C GLN A 192 -1.09 -2.06 14.02
N ARG A 193 -0.56 -2.12 15.25
CA ARG A 193 0.88 -1.96 15.54
C ARG A 193 1.68 -3.26 15.60
N LEU A 194 1.00 -4.41 15.56
CA LEU A 194 1.64 -5.71 15.75
C LEU A 194 2.46 -6.17 14.53
N GLY A 195 2.11 -5.68 13.34
CA GLY A 195 2.77 -6.01 12.08
C GLY A 195 2.55 -7.46 11.61
N SER A 196 3.17 -7.79 10.48
CA SER A 196 3.00 -9.09 9.80
C SER A 196 3.54 -10.29 10.57
N GLU A 197 4.54 -10.10 11.45
CA GLU A 197 5.11 -11.16 12.29
C GLU A 197 4.06 -11.81 13.21
N ASN A 198 3.08 -11.01 13.63
CA ASN A 198 2.04 -11.41 14.58
C ASN A 198 0.67 -11.62 13.91
N LEU A 199 0.63 -11.85 12.59
CA LEU A 199 -0.62 -12.01 11.83
C LEU A 199 -1.58 -13.01 12.46
N GLY A 200 -1.08 -14.15 12.96
CA GLY A 200 -1.93 -15.16 13.62
C GLY A 200 -2.72 -14.59 14.80
N ILE A 201 -2.09 -13.73 15.61
CA ILE A 201 -2.74 -13.07 16.75
C ILE A 201 -3.74 -12.02 16.25
N ILE A 202 -3.40 -11.28 15.18
CA ILE A 202 -4.31 -10.29 14.58
C ILE A 202 -5.61 -10.97 14.10
N LEU A 203 -5.50 -12.10 13.40
CA LEU A 203 -6.66 -12.84 12.90
C LEU A 203 -7.45 -13.53 14.03
N GLU A 204 -6.80 -13.93 15.13
CA GLU A 204 -7.46 -14.52 16.31
C GLU A 204 -8.30 -13.48 17.08
N PHE A 205 -7.80 -12.25 17.24
CA PHE A 205 -8.43 -11.22 18.09
C PHE A 205 -9.22 -10.15 17.33
N SER A 206 -9.13 -10.05 16.02
CA SER A 206 -9.99 -9.17 15.21
C SER A 206 -11.48 -9.56 15.13
N PRO A 207 -11.92 -10.85 15.20
CA PRO A 207 -13.31 -11.24 14.94
C PRO A 207 -14.36 -10.58 15.82
N TRP A 208 -14.07 -10.34 17.10
CA TRP A 208 -15.05 -9.74 18.00
C TRP A 208 -15.28 -8.25 17.67
N VAL A 209 -14.23 -7.54 17.22
CA VAL A 209 -14.34 -6.16 16.77
C VAL A 209 -15.12 -6.11 15.47
N LEU A 210 -14.78 -6.97 14.50
CA LEU A 210 -15.46 -7.05 13.20
C LEU A 210 -16.96 -7.35 13.32
N LYS A 211 -17.38 -8.11 14.35
CA LYS A 211 -18.80 -8.40 14.62
C LYS A 211 -19.56 -7.23 15.26
N ILE A 212 -18.92 -6.49 16.16
CA ILE A 212 -19.58 -5.42 16.92
C ILE A 212 -19.55 -4.10 16.14
N CYS A 213 -18.41 -3.77 15.54
CA CYS A 213 -18.19 -2.55 14.76
C CYS A 213 -17.40 -2.89 13.49
N PRO A 214 -18.07 -3.25 12.39
CA PRO A 214 -17.42 -3.69 11.16
C PRO A 214 -16.52 -2.61 10.53
N GLU A 215 -16.92 -1.34 10.57
CA GLU A 215 -16.16 -0.23 9.99
C GLU A 215 -14.80 -0.01 10.70
N ASP A 216 -14.80 0.09 12.03
CA ASP A 216 -13.55 0.22 12.79
C ASP A 216 -12.75 -1.07 12.83
N GLY A 217 -13.42 -2.23 12.78
CA GLY A 217 -12.77 -3.52 12.64
C GLY A 217 -12.00 -3.63 11.33
N LEU A 218 -12.55 -3.09 10.24
CA LEU A 218 -11.88 -3.11 8.94
C LEU A 218 -10.59 -2.27 8.95
N LYS A 219 -10.55 -1.16 9.72
CA LYS A 219 -9.33 -0.35 9.90
C LYS A 219 -8.15 -1.11 10.48
N ILE A 220 -8.37 -2.28 11.08
CA ILE A 220 -7.25 -3.17 11.48
C ILE A 220 -6.41 -3.56 10.25
N PHE A 221 -7.02 -3.61 9.07
CA PHE A 221 -6.41 -4.06 7.82
C PHE A 221 -6.28 -2.97 6.75
N THR A 222 -6.83 -1.77 6.98
CA THR A 222 -6.90 -0.68 5.98
C THR A 222 -6.42 0.67 6.50
N GLU A 223 -5.80 0.72 7.69
CA GLU A 223 -5.23 1.97 8.19
C GLU A 223 -3.93 2.30 7.46
N ASP A 224 -3.69 3.60 7.29
CA ASP A 224 -2.47 4.15 6.70
C ASP A 224 -1.29 4.09 7.70
N LEU A 225 -0.85 2.85 7.98
CA LEU A 225 0.27 2.54 8.86
C LEU A 225 1.18 1.50 8.19
N PRO A 226 2.52 1.63 8.31
CA PRO A 226 3.46 0.74 7.64
C PRO A 226 3.30 -0.72 8.11
N GLU A 227 2.96 -0.93 9.38
CA GLU A 227 2.69 -2.26 9.93
C GLU A 227 1.46 -2.92 9.30
N VAL A 228 0.47 -2.12 8.89
CA VAL A 228 -0.79 -2.59 8.29
C VAL A 228 -0.61 -2.81 6.78
N GLU A 229 0.07 -1.90 6.08
CA GLU A 229 0.35 -2.04 4.65
C GLU A 229 1.22 -3.28 4.32
N THR A 230 2.08 -3.68 5.26
CA THR A 230 2.96 -4.85 5.13
C THR A 230 2.28 -6.18 5.45
N LEU A 231 1.01 -6.17 5.85
CA LEU A 231 0.25 -7.40 6.07
C LEU A 231 0.05 -8.17 4.75
N PRO A 232 0.14 -9.51 4.75
CA PRO A 232 -0.09 -10.32 3.57
C PRO A 232 -1.57 -10.24 3.14
N ARG A 233 -1.82 -9.44 2.10
CA ARG A 233 -3.15 -9.06 1.61
C ARG A 233 -4.00 -10.26 1.18
N ASP A 234 -3.37 -11.30 0.65
CA ASP A 234 -3.97 -12.57 0.25
C ASP A 234 -4.58 -13.32 1.46
N LYS A 235 -3.84 -13.40 2.57
CA LYS A 235 -4.31 -14.06 3.79
C LYS A 235 -5.42 -13.28 4.48
N VAL A 236 -5.30 -11.94 4.52
CA VAL A 236 -6.34 -11.06 5.05
C VAL A 236 -7.63 -11.20 4.24
N LEU A 237 -7.52 -11.18 2.90
CA LEU A 237 -8.68 -11.38 2.03
C LEU A 237 -9.33 -12.74 2.25
N GLN A 238 -8.55 -13.82 2.36
CA GLN A 238 -9.09 -15.16 2.61
C GLN A 238 -9.85 -15.22 3.94
N PHE A 239 -9.28 -14.64 5.00
CA PHE A 239 -9.94 -14.54 6.31
C PHE A 239 -11.27 -13.78 6.24
N LEU A 240 -11.31 -12.64 5.54
CA LEU A 240 -12.54 -11.87 5.36
C LEU A 240 -13.57 -12.65 4.53
N LYS A 241 -13.16 -13.36 3.48
CA LYS A 241 -14.07 -14.18 2.67
C LYS A 241 -14.68 -15.36 3.43
N GLU A 242 -13.98 -15.94 4.40
CA GLU A 242 -14.48 -17.09 5.17
C GLU A 242 -15.44 -16.68 6.29
N GLY A 243 -15.14 -15.58 6.99
CA GLY A 243 -15.89 -15.19 8.20
C GLY A 243 -16.74 -13.92 8.07
N PHE A 244 -16.41 -13.03 7.13
CA PHE A 244 -16.89 -11.64 7.08
C PHE A 244 -17.10 -11.16 5.63
N VAL A 245 -17.87 -11.90 4.84
CA VAL A 245 -18.04 -11.69 3.40
C VAL A 245 -18.41 -10.25 3.04
N GLU A 246 -19.27 -9.60 3.85
CA GLU A 246 -19.70 -8.21 3.65
C GLU A 246 -18.53 -7.19 3.72
N LEU A 247 -17.44 -7.53 4.42
CA LEU A 247 -16.24 -6.69 4.55
C LEU A 247 -15.19 -6.95 3.45
N ALA A 248 -15.32 -8.03 2.69
CA ALA A 248 -14.38 -8.35 1.62
C ALA A 248 -14.41 -7.32 0.49
N VAL A 249 -15.59 -6.80 0.13
CA VAL A 249 -15.73 -5.75 -0.89
C VAL A 249 -15.11 -4.43 -0.43
N PRO A 250 -15.47 -3.84 0.74
CA PRO A 250 -14.82 -2.62 1.24
C PRO A 250 -13.30 -2.74 1.38
N TYR A 251 -12.79 -3.90 1.81
CA TYR A 251 -11.36 -4.16 1.86
C TYR A 251 -10.71 -4.09 0.47
N LEU A 252 -11.29 -4.79 -0.51
CA LEU A 252 -10.78 -4.79 -1.88
C LEU A 252 -10.87 -3.43 -2.56
N GLU A 253 -11.97 -2.70 -2.35
CA GLU A 253 -12.11 -1.31 -2.81
C GLU A 253 -11.01 -0.43 -2.22
N HIS A 254 -10.71 -0.57 -0.93
CA HIS A 254 -9.64 0.18 -0.29
C HIS A 254 -8.27 -0.15 -0.91
N ILE A 255 -7.88 -1.42 -1.00
CA ILE A 255 -6.55 -1.76 -1.51
C ILE A 255 -6.38 -1.39 -2.99
N ILE A 256 -7.45 -1.44 -3.80
CA ILE A 256 -7.38 -1.13 -5.23
C ILE A 256 -7.43 0.37 -5.48
N TYR A 257 -8.33 1.12 -4.83
CA TYR A 257 -8.50 2.55 -5.11
C TYR A 257 -7.60 3.45 -4.27
N VAL A 258 -7.28 3.06 -3.03
CA VAL A 258 -6.47 3.87 -2.11
C VAL A 258 -4.99 3.47 -2.19
N TRP A 259 -4.69 2.16 -2.14
CA TRP A 259 -3.32 1.66 -2.21
C TRP A 259 -2.83 1.31 -3.63
N ASP A 260 -3.65 1.60 -4.64
CA ASP A 260 -3.33 1.41 -6.07
C ASP A 260 -2.81 0.00 -6.40
N GLU A 261 -3.32 -1.03 -5.74
CA GLU A 261 -2.96 -2.42 -6.00
C GLU A 261 -3.23 -2.79 -7.46
N LYS A 262 -2.27 -3.47 -8.10
CA LYS A 262 -2.33 -3.86 -9.53
C LYS A 262 -2.39 -5.37 -9.73
N GLY A 263 -2.34 -6.16 -8.65
CA GLY A 263 -2.39 -7.61 -8.72
C GLY A 263 -3.70 -8.11 -9.36
N PRO A 264 -3.65 -8.90 -10.45
CA PRO A 264 -4.84 -9.34 -11.18
C PRO A 264 -5.82 -10.13 -10.32
N GLU A 265 -5.32 -10.93 -9.37
CA GLU A 265 -6.15 -11.76 -8.49
C GLU A 265 -7.09 -10.91 -7.62
N PHE A 266 -6.65 -9.77 -7.11
CA PHE A 266 -7.50 -8.89 -6.29
C PHE A 266 -8.62 -8.27 -7.12
N HIS A 267 -8.32 -7.83 -8.34
CA HIS A 267 -9.32 -7.28 -9.24
C HIS A 267 -10.32 -8.36 -9.71
N ASN A 268 -9.83 -9.57 -10.01
CA ASN A 268 -10.68 -10.71 -10.37
C ASN A 268 -11.64 -11.04 -9.24
N VAL A 269 -11.16 -11.12 -7.99
CA VAL A 269 -12.01 -11.43 -6.83
C VAL A 269 -13.03 -10.31 -6.58
N LEU A 270 -12.64 -9.03 -6.72
CA LEU A 270 -13.60 -7.93 -6.59
C LEU A 270 -14.73 -8.03 -7.62
N ILE A 271 -14.40 -8.33 -8.88
CA ILE A 271 -15.39 -8.56 -9.94
C ILE A 271 -16.32 -9.72 -9.57
N GLN A 272 -15.77 -10.83 -9.08
CA GLN A 272 -16.57 -11.99 -8.68
C GLN A 272 -17.50 -11.68 -7.50
N LEU A 273 -17.06 -10.90 -6.51
CA LEU A 273 -17.89 -10.47 -5.39
C LEU A 273 -19.01 -9.54 -5.85
N TYR A 274 -18.71 -8.55 -6.69
CA TYR A 274 -19.75 -7.71 -7.30
C TYR A 274 -20.73 -8.53 -8.13
N LEU A 275 -20.22 -9.42 -8.98
CA LEU A 275 -21.04 -10.27 -9.84
C LEU A 275 -21.97 -11.15 -9.02
N SER A 276 -21.47 -11.81 -7.98
CA SER A 276 -22.30 -12.67 -7.12
C SER A 276 -23.40 -11.88 -6.41
N ARG A 277 -23.09 -10.67 -5.90
CA ARG A 277 -24.07 -9.78 -5.28
C ARG A 277 -25.13 -9.32 -6.28
N VAL A 278 -24.71 -8.87 -7.46
CA VAL A 278 -25.59 -8.44 -8.55
C VAL A 278 -26.48 -9.59 -9.02
N GLN A 279 -25.94 -10.79 -9.25
CA GLN A 279 -26.73 -11.96 -9.65
C GLN A 279 -27.79 -12.34 -8.59
N GLY A 280 -27.44 -12.26 -7.30
CA GLY A 280 -28.37 -12.51 -6.21
C GLY A 280 -29.53 -11.49 -6.19
N LEU A 281 -29.20 -10.21 -6.26
CA LEU A 281 -30.17 -9.11 -6.27
C LEU A 281 -31.00 -9.09 -7.56
N MET A 282 -30.39 -9.39 -8.71
CA MET A 282 -31.06 -9.42 -10.01
C MET A 282 -32.13 -10.51 -10.08
N LYS A 283 -31.88 -11.69 -9.49
CA LYS A 283 -32.90 -12.75 -9.37
C LYS A 283 -34.12 -12.28 -8.57
N GLN A 284 -33.89 -11.56 -7.47
CA GLN A 284 -34.98 -11.01 -6.65
C GLN A 284 -35.75 -9.92 -7.42
N TYR A 285 -35.03 -9.04 -8.10
CA TYR A 285 -35.60 -7.98 -8.92
C TYR A 285 -36.48 -8.54 -10.05
N LEU A 286 -35.96 -9.48 -10.84
CA LEU A 286 -36.72 -10.10 -11.94
C LEU A 286 -37.99 -10.80 -11.44
N ASN A 287 -37.93 -11.49 -10.29
CA ASN A 287 -39.12 -12.13 -9.70
C ASN A 287 -40.16 -11.12 -9.18
N SER A 288 -39.75 -9.88 -8.90
CA SER A 288 -40.65 -8.81 -8.43
C SER A 288 -41.32 -8.04 -9.56
N LEU A 289 -40.84 -8.19 -10.81
CA LEU A 289 -41.38 -7.50 -11.96
C LEU A 289 -42.75 -8.08 -12.35
N PRO A 290 -43.75 -7.22 -12.67
CA PRO A 290 -44.99 -7.69 -13.27
C PRO A 290 -44.75 -8.39 -14.62
N GLU A 291 -45.58 -9.37 -14.95
CA GLU A 291 -45.52 -10.06 -16.24
C GLU A 291 -45.61 -9.07 -17.41
N GLY A 292 -44.67 -9.17 -18.35
CA GLY A 292 -44.61 -8.32 -19.54
C GLY A 292 -43.88 -6.99 -19.38
N VAL A 293 -43.39 -6.66 -18.17
CA VAL A 293 -42.54 -5.47 -17.96
C VAL A 293 -41.08 -5.84 -18.14
N SER A 294 -40.41 -5.19 -19.10
CA SER A 294 -38.96 -5.33 -19.30
C SER A 294 -38.18 -4.70 -18.15
N ALA A 295 -37.04 -5.31 -17.81
CA ALA A 295 -36.10 -4.73 -16.86
C ALA A 295 -35.60 -3.36 -17.34
N VAL A 296 -35.30 -2.48 -16.40
CA VAL A 296 -34.65 -1.19 -16.71
C VAL A 296 -33.21 -1.41 -17.21
N PRO A 297 -32.61 -0.44 -17.91
CA PRO A 297 -31.23 -0.52 -18.36
C PRO A 297 -30.24 -0.78 -17.22
N ALA A 298 -29.10 -1.40 -17.53
CA ALA A 298 -28.10 -1.75 -16.53
C ALA A 298 -27.61 -0.52 -15.75
N GLY A 299 -27.61 -0.62 -14.41
CA GLY A 299 -27.17 0.45 -13.53
C GLY A 299 -28.26 1.47 -13.20
N GLN A 300 -29.45 1.39 -13.79
CA GLN A 300 -30.59 2.27 -13.48
C GLN A 300 -31.59 1.64 -12.52
N GLU A 301 -31.31 0.43 -12.03
CA GLU A 301 -32.10 -0.24 -11.01
C GLU A 301 -32.06 0.57 -9.69
N GLN A 302 -33.15 0.51 -8.93
CA GLN A 302 -33.25 1.22 -7.67
C GLN A 302 -32.57 0.45 -6.53
N GLY A 303 -32.02 1.19 -5.56
CA GLY A 303 -31.40 0.63 -4.35
C GLY A 303 -30.07 -0.08 -4.61
N GLU A 304 -29.74 -1.05 -3.75
CA GLU A 304 -28.44 -1.73 -3.78
C GLU A 304 -28.10 -2.39 -5.11
N LEU A 305 -29.11 -2.87 -5.87
CA LEU A 305 -28.87 -3.51 -7.16
C LEU A 305 -28.20 -2.54 -8.15
N GLY A 306 -28.75 -1.33 -8.31
CA GLY A 306 -28.18 -0.33 -9.22
C GLY A 306 -26.82 0.15 -8.74
N GLU A 307 -26.63 0.32 -7.43
CA GLU A 307 -25.34 0.71 -6.86
C GLU A 307 -24.24 -0.32 -7.18
N PHE A 308 -24.48 -1.60 -6.86
CA PHE A 308 -23.50 -2.66 -7.13
C PHE A 308 -23.31 -2.93 -8.63
N ARG A 309 -24.38 -2.82 -9.43
CA ARG A 309 -24.29 -3.01 -10.89
C ARG A 309 -23.50 -1.88 -11.54
N ASN A 310 -23.68 -0.64 -11.11
CA ASN A 310 -22.85 0.49 -11.55
C ASN A 310 -21.39 0.34 -11.12
N LYS A 311 -21.13 -0.09 -9.89
CA LYS A 311 -19.77 -0.41 -9.44
C LYS A 311 -19.12 -1.49 -10.32
N LEU A 312 -19.86 -2.54 -10.67
CA LEU A 312 -19.37 -3.59 -11.57
C LEU A 312 -19.06 -3.06 -12.97
N LEU A 313 -20.00 -2.34 -13.60
CA LEU A 313 -19.83 -1.77 -14.94
C LEU A 313 -18.66 -0.80 -15.00
N SER A 314 -18.60 0.16 -14.06
CA SER A 314 -17.51 1.13 -13.97
C SER A 314 -16.17 0.45 -13.73
N PHE A 315 -16.11 -0.58 -12.87
CA PHE A 315 -14.87 -1.29 -12.61
C PHE A 315 -14.39 -2.10 -13.81
N LEU A 316 -15.29 -2.79 -14.52
CA LEU A 316 -14.97 -3.50 -15.77
C LEU A 316 -14.47 -2.53 -16.86
N ASP A 317 -15.01 -1.32 -16.90
CA ASP A 317 -14.64 -0.30 -17.87
C ASP A 317 -13.32 0.42 -17.53
N ILE A 318 -13.06 0.73 -16.26
CA ILE A 318 -11.89 1.52 -15.85
C ILE A 318 -10.67 0.64 -15.58
N SER A 319 -10.85 -0.48 -14.88
CA SER A 319 -9.71 -1.31 -14.45
C SER A 319 -9.06 -2.01 -15.64
N THR A 320 -7.73 -1.98 -15.69
CA THR A 320 -6.93 -2.70 -16.71
C THR A 320 -6.21 -3.92 -16.15
N SER A 321 -6.28 -4.16 -14.85
CA SER A 321 -5.45 -5.16 -14.17
C SER A 321 -6.08 -6.55 -14.06
N TYR A 322 -7.38 -6.72 -14.31
CA TYR A 322 -8.04 -8.03 -14.22
C TYR A 322 -7.77 -8.89 -15.45
N GLU A 323 -8.02 -10.20 -15.35
CA GLU A 323 -7.85 -11.17 -16.44
C GLU A 323 -9.22 -11.60 -17.02
N PRO A 324 -9.68 -11.03 -18.15
CA PRO A 324 -11.03 -11.27 -18.67
C PRO A 324 -11.30 -12.75 -19.02
N ALA A 325 -10.27 -13.47 -19.47
CA ALA A 325 -10.38 -14.86 -19.88
C ALA A 325 -10.74 -15.82 -18.73
N ARG A 326 -10.38 -15.49 -17.49
CA ARG A 326 -10.76 -16.29 -16.31
C ARG A 326 -12.18 -16.01 -15.85
N LEU A 327 -12.68 -14.80 -16.11
CA LEU A 327 -13.96 -14.33 -15.59
C LEU A 327 -15.13 -14.62 -16.54
N ILE A 328 -14.90 -14.71 -17.85
CA ILE A 328 -15.96 -14.83 -18.87
C ILE A 328 -16.91 -16.03 -18.69
N SER A 329 -16.46 -17.09 -18.00
CA SER A 329 -17.28 -18.26 -17.66
C SER A 329 -18.28 -18.00 -16.55
N ASP A 330 -18.00 -17.03 -15.67
CA ASP A 330 -18.82 -16.71 -14.50
C ASP A 330 -20.03 -15.85 -14.91
N PHE A 331 -19.96 -15.20 -16.08
CA PHE A 331 -21.01 -14.34 -16.63
C PHE A 331 -22.03 -15.15 -17.43
N PRO A 332 -23.33 -15.06 -17.11
CA PRO A 332 -24.37 -15.80 -17.81
C PRO A 332 -24.50 -15.37 -19.27
N PHE A 333 -25.04 -16.27 -20.10
CA PHE A 333 -25.30 -16.01 -21.52
C PHE A 333 -26.66 -15.33 -21.75
N ASP A 334 -27.56 -15.44 -20.78
CA ASP A 334 -28.95 -14.98 -20.79
C ASP A 334 -29.20 -13.80 -19.83
N GLY A 335 -28.14 -13.19 -19.29
CA GLY A 335 -28.22 -12.04 -18.39
C GLY A 335 -26.90 -11.29 -18.30
N LEU A 336 -26.91 -10.08 -17.73
CA LEU A 336 -25.71 -9.24 -17.55
C LEU A 336 -24.92 -9.05 -18.85
N LEU A 337 -25.66 -8.77 -19.93
CA LEU A 337 -25.15 -8.73 -21.29
C LEU A 337 -24.16 -7.58 -21.51
N GLU A 338 -24.40 -6.42 -20.90
CA GLU A 338 -23.51 -5.27 -20.99
C GLU A 338 -22.15 -5.56 -20.34
N GLU A 339 -22.17 -6.15 -19.15
CA GLU A 339 -20.96 -6.56 -18.43
C GLU A 339 -20.16 -7.59 -19.23
N ARG A 340 -20.87 -8.55 -19.84
CA ARG A 340 -20.27 -9.55 -20.72
C ARG A 340 -19.65 -8.90 -21.98
N ALA A 341 -20.32 -7.91 -22.57
CA ALA A 341 -19.81 -7.19 -23.73
C ALA A 341 -18.52 -6.40 -23.40
N LEU A 342 -18.45 -5.79 -22.22
CA LEU A 342 -17.22 -5.14 -21.72
C LEU A 342 -16.05 -6.13 -21.61
N LEU A 343 -16.28 -7.31 -21.03
CA LEU A 343 -15.26 -8.36 -20.94
C LEU A 343 -14.80 -8.84 -22.32
N LEU A 344 -15.73 -9.06 -23.25
CA LEU A 344 -15.40 -9.47 -24.62
C LEU A 344 -14.59 -8.40 -25.34
N GLY A 345 -14.92 -7.11 -25.16
CA GLY A 345 -14.14 -6.01 -25.72
C GLY A 345 -12.72 -5.95 -25.17
N ARG A 346 -12.54 -6.24 -23.88
CA ARG A 346 -11.22 -6.33 -23.24
C ARG A 346 -10.39 -7.51 -23.72
N MET A 347 -11.04 -8.60 -24.15
CA MET A 347 -10.38 -9.72 -24.83
C MET A 347 -10.06 -9.45 -26.31
N GLY A 348 -10.44 -8.29 -26.87
CA GLY A 348 -10.32 -7.99 -28.29
C GLY A 348 -11.36 -8.72 -29.17
N LYS A 349 -12.37 -9.35 -28.56
CA LYS A 349 -13.47 -10.04 -29.26
C LYS A 349 -14.56 -9.04 -29.67
N HIS A 350 -14.18 -8.05 -30.45
CA HIS A 350 -15.06 -6.91 -30.80
C HIS A 350 -16.33 -7.33 -31.53
N GLU A 351 -16.26 -8.31 -32.44
CA GLU A 351 -17.45 -8.80 -33.16
C GLU A 351 -18.50 -9.40 -32.20
N GLN A 352 -18.07 -10.14 -31.17
CA GLN A 352 -18.98 -10.71 -30.18
C GLN A 352 -19.60 -9.64 -29.28
N ALA A 353 -18.80 -8.65 -28.86
CA ALA A 353 -19.30 -7.53 -28.06
C ALA A 353 -20.32 -6.68 -28.85
N LEU A 354 -20.01 -6.37 -30.10
CA LEU A 354 -20.88 -5.60 -30.99
C LEU A 354 -22.16 -6.36 -31.34
N PHE A 355 -22.10 -7.68 -31.50
CA PHE A 355 -23.30 -8.49 -31.67
C PHE A 355 -24.27 -8.30 -30.48
N ILE A 356 -23.75 -8.29 -29.24
CA ILE A 356 -24.58 -8.06 -28.06
C ILE A 356 -25.26 -6.70 -28.13
N TYR A 357 -24.53 -5.62 -28.39
CA TYR A 357 -25.11 -4.28 -28.46
C TYR A 357 -26.12 -4.12 -29.61
N VAL A 358 -25.79 -4.65 -30.80
CA VAL A 358 -26.59 -4.43 -32.01
C VAL A 358 -27.80 -5.35 -32.11
N HIS A 359 -27.65 -6.64 -31.80
CA HIS A 359 -28.70 -7.64 -32.06
C HIS A 359 -29.42 -8.12 -30.81
N VAL A 360 -28.76 -8.10 -29.65
CA VAL A 360 -29.38 -8.56 -28.40
C VAL A 360 -30.02 -7.38 -27.65
N LEU A 361 -29.26 -6.30 -27.47
CA LEU A 361 -29.75 -5.08 -26.81
C LEU A 361 -30.48 -4.13 -27.77
N SER A 362 -30.26 -4.28 -29.08
CA SER A 362 -30.84 -3.40 -30.11
C SER A 362 -30.57 -1.90 -29.88
N ASP A 363 -29.42 -1.56 -29.28
CA ASP A 363 -29.03 -0.19 -28.97
C ASP A 363 -27.86 0.25 -29.86
N THR A 364 -28.19 1.02 -30.90
CA THR A 364 -27.19 1.54 -31.85
C THR A 364 -26.26 2.57 -31.21
N ARG A 365 -26.73 3.33 -30.21
CA ARG A 365 -25.92 4.35 -29.54
C ARG A 365 -24.84 3.70 -28.68
N MET A 366 -25.20 2.67 -27.92
CA MET A 366 -24.23 1.91 -27.13
C MET A 366 -23.19 1.20 -28.00
N ALA A 367 -23.60 0.70 -29.17
CA ALA A 367 -22.67 0.11 -30.13
C ALA A 367 -21.65 1.13 -30.69
N GLU A 368 -22.09 2.35 -31.01
CA GLU A 368 -21.22 3.44 -31.46
C GLU A 368 -20.27 3.92 -30.34
N GLU A 369 -20.79 4.06 -29.11
CA GLU A 369 -19.99 4.46 -27.95
C GLU A 369 -18.93 3.41 -27.61
N TYR A 370 -19.26 2.12 -27.75
CA TYR A 370 -18.29 1.03 -27.67
C TYR A 370 -17.18 1.18 -28.72
N CYS A 371 -17.54 1.46 -29.98
CA CYS A 371 -16.55 1.70 -31.03
C CYS A 371 -15.67 2.92 -30.72
N HIS A 372 -16.25 4.00 -30.19
CA HIS A 372 -15.50 5.19 -29.82
C HIS A 372 -14.42 4.88 -28.77
N ARG A 373 -14.78 4.15 -27.72
CA ARG A 373 -13.87 3.77 -26.62
C ARG A 373 -12.78 2.80 -27.05
N HIS A 374 -13.09 1.85 -27.92
CA HIS A 374 -12.14 0.80 -28.31
C HIS A 374 -11.33 1.12 -29.57
N TYR A 375 -11.71 2.12 -30.38
CA TYR A 375 -10.98 2.46 -31.60
C TYR A 375 -9.57 2.97 -31.31
N ASN A 376 -8.58 2.32 -31.92
CA ASN A 376 -7.19 2.78 -31.89
C ASN A 376 -6.51 2.45 -33.21
N SER A 377 -6.05 3.48 -33.94
CA SER A 377 -5.41 3.34 -35.25
C SER A 377 -4.06 2.61 -35.20
N SER A 378 -3.42 2.55 -34.02
CA SER A 378 -2.09 1.95 -33.84
C SER A 378 -2.15 0.46 -33.47
N VAL A 379 -3.30 -0.06 -33.04
CA VAL A 379 -3.46 -1.43 -32.55
C VAL A 379 -4.23 -2.26 -33.57
N GLU A 380 -3.64 -3.37 -34.04
CA GLU A 380 -4.17 -4.14 -35.18
C GLU A 380 -5.57 -4.74 -34.98
N GLY A 381 -5.99 -5.03 -33.75
CA GLY A 381 -7.36 -5.47 -33.45
C GLY A 381 -8.37 -4.32 -33.35
N ASN A 382 -7.91 -3.15 -32.91
CA ASN A 382 -8.77 -2.02 -32.57
C ASN A 382 -8.99 -1.05 -33.74
N LYS A 383 -8.14 -1.11 -34.78
CA LYS A 383 -8.23 -0.27 -35.99
C LYS A 383 -9.49 -0.56 -36.82
N ASP A 384 -9.98 -1.80 -36.77
CA ASP A 384 -11.10 -2.26 -37.59
C ASP A 384 -12.42 -2.34 -36.78
N VAL A 385 -12.50 -1.76 -35.58
CA VAL A 385 -13.71 -1.86 -34.71
C VAL A 385 -14.96 -1.26 -35.37
N TYR A 386 -14.85 -0.09 -36.01
CA TYR A 386 -15.96 0.48 -36.79
C TYR A 386 -16.30 -0.37 -38.03
N LEU A 387 -15.32 -1.08 -38.59
CA LEU A 387 -15.56 -2.01 -39.69
C LEU A 387 -16.34 -3.25 -39.20
N SER A 388 -16.02 -3.75 -38.01
CA SER A 388 -16.79 -4.80 -37.34
C SER A 388 -18.22 -4.35 -37.07
N LEU A 389 -18.44 -3.10 -36.65
CA LEU A 389 -19.80 -2.54 -36.49
C LEU A 389 -20.55 -2.51 -37.81
N LEU A 390 -19.90 -2.05 -38.89
CA LEU A 390 -20.48 -2.04 -40.22
C LEU A 390 -20.87 -3.46 -40.69
N ARG A 391 -20.03 -4.47 -40.39
CA ARG A 391 -20.37 -5.88 -40.66
C ARG A 391 -21.59 -6.33 -39.87
N MET A 392 -21.70 -5.99 -38.58
CA MET A 392 -22.87 -6.38 -37.78
C MET A 392 -24.17 -5.80 -38.37
N TYR A 393 -24.14 -4.57 -38.90
CA TYR A 393 -25.32 -3.99 -39.54
C TYR A 393 -25.64 -4.56 -40.94
N LEU A 394 -24.64 -4.89 -41.76
CA LEU A 394 -24.86 -5.28 -43.16
C LEU A 394 -24.92 -6.79 -43.38
N SER A 395 -24.21 -7.56 -42.58
CA SER A 395 -24.06 -9.01 -42.72
C SER A 395 -23.98 -9.64 -41.33
N PRO A 396 -25.09 -9.63 -40.58
CA PRO A 396 -25.10 -10.12 -39.22
C PRO A 396 -24.75 -11.61 -39.20
N PRO A 397 -23.83 -12.05 -38.32
CA PRO A 397 -23.47 -13.46 -38.21
C PRO A 397 -24.62 -14.28 -37.60
N ASP A 398 -24.63 -15.59 -37.84
CA ASP A 398 -25.64 -16.48 -37.29
C ASP A 398 -25.71 -16.39 -35.76
N ALA A 399 -26.92 -16.49 -35.19
CA ALA A 399 -27.16 -16.35 -33.75
C ALA A 399 -26.35 -17.33 -32.86
N HIS A 400 -25.79 -18.39 -33.45
CA HIS A 400 -24.92 -19.36 -32.78
C HIS A 400 -23.51 -18.84 -32.44
N CYS A 401 -23.12 -17.66 -32.91
CA CYS A 401 -21.78 -17.09 -32.69
C CYS A 401 -21.47 -16.70 -31.23
N LEU A 402 -22.46 -16.64 -30.35
CA LEU A 402 -22.30 -16.28 -28.94
C LEU A 402 -22.30 -17.46 -27.96
N GLY A 403 -22.35 -18.71 -28.44
CA GLY A 403 -22.46 -19.91 -27.59
C GLY A 403 -23.93 -20.33 -27.37
N PRO A 404 -24.23 -21.16 -26.35
CA PRO A 404 -25.57 -21.67 -26.09
C PRO A 404 -26.45 -20.58 -25.45
N ILE A 405 -26.86 -19.58 -26.23
CA ILE A 405 -27.87 -18.62 -25.81
C ILE A 405 -29.23 -19.32 -25.78
N LYS A 406 -29.89 -19.30 -24.62
CA LYS A 406 -31.26 -19.83 -24.42
C LYS A 406 -32.36 -18.76 -24.59
N MET A 407 -32.02 -17.57 -25.07
CA MET A 407 -32.99 -16.53 -25.39
C MET A 407 -33.62 -16.79 -26.76
N GLU A 408 -34.94 -16.61 -26.86
CA GLU A 408 -35.66 -16.50 -28.14
C GLU A 408 -35.22 -15.21 -28.83
N LEU A 409 -34.07 -15.23 -29.50
CA LEU A 409 -33.59 -14.09 -30.27
C LEU A 409 -34.38 -13.98 -31.56
N THR A 410 -34.86 -12.78 -31.86
CA THR A 410 -35.36 -12.45 -33.20
C THR A 410 -34.19 -12.58 -34.19
N GLU A 411 -34.44 -13.15 -35.37
CA GLU A 411 -33.38 -13.30 -36.38
C GLU A 411 -32.70 -11.96 -36.66
N PRO A 412 -31.35 -11.90 -36.65
CA PRO A 412 -30.61 -10.66 -36.90
C PRO A 412 -30.99 -10.07 -38.27
N GLN A 413 -31.55 -8.87 -38.27
CA GLN A 413 -31.89 -8.17 -39.51
C GLN A 413 -30.80 -7.16 -39.89
N ALA A 414 -30.52 -7.06 -41.19
CA ALA A 414 -29.61 -6.06 -41.70
C ALA A 414 -30.21 -4.65 -41.51
N ASN A 415 -29.42 -3.72 -40.98
CA ASN A 415 -29.79 -2.33 -40.77
C ASN A 415 -28.96 -1.41 -41.66
N LEU A 416 -29.39 -1.26 -42.91
CA LEU A 416 -28.69 -0.43 -43.89
C LEU A 416 -28.61 1.04 -43.46
N GLN A 417 -29.66 1.57 -42.81
CA GLN A 417 -29.68 2.97 -42.39
C GLN A 417 -28.62 3.26 -41.32
N ALA A 418 -28.48 2.40 -40.31
CA ALA A 418 -27.43 2.53 -39.30
C ALA A 418 -26.03 2.37 -39.92
N ALA A 419 -25.86 1.43 -40.86
CA ALA A 419 -24.60 1.27 -41.59
C ALA A 419 -24.19 2.54 -42.37
N LEU A 420 -25.14 3.18 -43.07
CA LEU A 420 -24.89 4.43 -43.79
C LEU A 420 -24.54 5.58 -42.84
N HIS A 421 -25.19 5.65 -41.67
CA HIS A 421 -24.89 6.65 -40.64
C HIS A 421 -23.44 6.53 -40.12
N VAL A 422 -23.00 5.30 -39.84
CA VAL A 422 -21.61 5.03 -39.43
C VAL A 422 -20.62 5.43 -40.52
N LEU A 423 -20.92 5.16 -41.79
CA LEU A 423 -20.07 5.59 -42.91
C LEU A 423 -19.95 7.10 -42.97
N GLU A 424 -21.06 7.83 -42.84
CA GLU A 424 -21.08 9.30 -42.91
C GLU A 424 -20.32 9.94 -41.74
N LEU A 425 -20.53 9.49 -40.50
CA LEU A 425 -19.92 10.10 -39.32
C LEU A 425 -18.49 9.66 -39.03
N HIS A 426 -18.10 8.45 -39.42
CA HIS A 426 -16.85 7.83 -39.00
C HIS A 426 -15.92 7.45 -40.17
N HIS A 427 -16.08 8.11 -41.32
CA HIS A 427 -15.29 7.86 -42.54
C HIS A 427 -13.76 7.90 -42.32
N SER A 428 -13.28 8.84 -41.49
CA SER A 428 -11.84 9.02 -41.21
C SER A 428 -11.24 7.88 -40.37
N LYS A 429 -12.10 7.17 -39.62
CA LYS A 429 -11.72 6.04 -38.77
C LYS A 429 -11.87 4.69 -39.47
N LEU A 430 -12.41 4.68 -40.69
CA LEU A 430 -12.70 3.47 -41.46
C LEU A 430 -11.70 3.26 -42.59
N ASN A 431 -11.40 1.99 -42.87
CA ASN A 431 -10.72 1.64 -44.10
C ASN A 431 -11.71 1.68 -45.27
N THR A 432 -11.59 2.70 -46.13
CA THR A 432 -12.49 2.93 -47.27
C THR A 432 -12.65 1.71 -48.16
N THR A 433 -11.57 1.01 -48.53
CA THR A 433 -11.67 -0.11 -49.47
C THR A 433 -12.39 -1.29 -48.85
N LYS A 434 -12.11 -1.60 -47.57
CA LYS A 434 -12.81 -2.66 -46.84
C LYS A 434 -14.29 -2.30 -46.66
N ALA A 435 -14.61 -1.05 -46.31
CA ALA A 435 -15.98 -0.59 -46.12
C ALA A 435 -16.81 -0.69 -47.40
N MET A 436 -16.23 -0.29 -48.55
CA MET A 436 -16.89 -0.41 -49.86
C MET A 436 -17.19 -1.86 -50.25
N ASN A 437 -16.31 -2.79 -49.90
CA ASN A 437 -16.51 -4.22 -50.19
C ASN A 437 -17.59 -4.88 -49.32
N LEU A 438 -17.99 -4.25 -48.22
CA LEU A 438 -19.05 -4.76 -47.34
C LEU A 438 -20.44 -4.28 -47.75
N LEU A 439 -20.54 -3.25 -48.58
CA LEU A 439 -21.82 -2.71 -49.02
C LEU A 439 -22.53 -3.70 -49.95
N PRO A 440 -23.85 -3.92 -49.75
CA PRO A 440 -24.65 -4.71 -50.68
C PRO A 440 -24.56 -4.20 -52.12
N ALA A 441 -24.54 -5.11 -53.10
CA ALA A 441 -24.41 -4.76 -54.52
C ALA A 441 -25.58 -3.91 -55.07
N ASN A 442 -26.70 -3.86 -54.35
CA ASN A 442 -27.89 -3.07 -54.68
C ASN A 442 -27.91 -1.68 -54.00
N THR A 443 -26.90 -1.32 -53.19
CA THR A 443 -26.82 0.02 -52.59
C THR A 443 -26.64 1.09 -53.66
N GLN A 444 -27.48 2.12 -53.65
CA GLN A 444 -27.42 3.17 -54.67
C GLN A 444 -26.28 4.13 -54.34
N ILE A 445 -25.54 4.57 -55.36
CA ILE A 445 -24.43 5.54 -55.19
C ILE A 445 -24.93 6.85 -54.52
N GLN A 446 -26.18 7.22 -54.76
CA GLN A 446 -26.80 8.39 -54.14
C GLN A 446 -26.86 8.27 -52.60
N GLU A 447 -27.04 7.07 -52.06
CA GLU A 447 -27.12 6.82 -50.61
C GLU A 447 -25.77 6.96 -49.90
N ILE A 448 -24.67 6.73 -50.62
CA ILE A 448 -23.29 6.84 -50.11
C ILE A 448 -22.57 8.11 -50.58
N LYS A 449 -23.29 9.03 -51.22
CA LYS A 449 -22.71 10.24 -51.81
C LYS A 449 -21.90 11.06 -50.79
N VAL A 450 -22.49 11.34 -49.64
CA VAL A 450 -21.87 12.17 -48.59
C VAL A 450 -20.59 11.50 -48.08
N PHE A 451 -20.64 10.19 -47.84
CA PHE A 451 -19.46 9.40 -47.47
C PHE A 451 -18.33 9.50 -48.50
N LEU A 452 -18.64 9.33 -49.79
CA LEU A 452 -17.64 9.41 -50.86
C LEU A 452 -17.03 10.81 -50.99
N GLU A 453 -17.86 11.86 -50.90
CA GLU A 453 -17.40 13.25 -50.95
C GLU A 453 -16.43 13.54 -49.78
N SER A 454 -16.82 13.18 -48.55
CA SER A 454 -15.99 13.37 -47.35
C SER A 454 -14.66 12.61 -47.43
N VAL A 455 -14.66 11.35 -47.87
CA VAL A 455 -13.43 10.57 -48.04
C VAL A 455 -12.52 11.19 -49.10
N LEU A 456 -13.07 11.59 -50.25
CA LEU A 456 -12.27 12.17 -51.33
C LEU A 456 -11.65 13.51 -50.91
N GLU A 457 -12.40 14.34 -50.20
CA GLU A 457 -11.90 15.60 -49.66
C GLU A 457 -10.76 15.38 -48.66
N GLU A 458 -10.94 14.44 -47.71
CA GLU A 458 -9.92 14.08 -46.73
C GLU A 458 -8.64 13.55 -47.41
N LYS A 459 -8.76 12.64 -48.39
CA LYS A 459 -7.61 12.13 -49.14
C LYS A 459 -6.92 13.22 -49.96
N ALA A 460 -7.68 14.14 -50.55
CA ALA A 460 -7.12 15.28 -51.27
C ALA A 460 -6.36 16.23 -50.33
N GLN A 461 -6.90 16.51 -49.15
CA GLN A 461 -6.23 17.30 -48.12
C GLN A 461 -4.95 16.63 -47.63
N MET A 462 -5.01 15.35 -47.27
CA MET A 462 -3.85 14.57 -46.83
C MET A 462 -2.74 14.57 -47.90
N LYS A 463 -3.11 14.41 -49.18
CA LYS A 463 -2.16 14.50 -50.30
C LYS A 463 -1.48 15.87 -50.35
N ARG A 464 -2.24 16.98 -50.23
CA ARG A 464 -1.69 18.34 -50.22
C ARG A 464 -0.74 18.56 -49.04
N CYS A 465 -1.13 18.16 -47.83
CA CYS A 465 -0.28 18.24 -46.63
C CYS A 465 1.01 17.45 -46.80
N ASN A 466 0.93 16.21 -47.30
CA ASN A 466 2.09 15.36 -47.52
C ASN A 466 3.03 15.92 -48.61
N GLN A 467 2.50 16.60 -49.63
CA GLN A 467 3.31 17.29 -50.64
C GLN A 467 4.09 18.47 -50.04
N VAL A 468 3.45 19.24 -49.15
CA VAL A 468 4.12 20.32 -48.42
C VAL A 468 5.21 19.75 -47.51
N LEU A 469 4.88 18.74 -46.69
CA LEU A 469 5.82 18.09 -45.80
C LEU A 469 7.02 17.52 -46.56
N LYS A 470 6.77 16.82 -47.68
CA LYS A 470 7.84 16.30 -48.56
C LYS A 470 8.74 17.43 -49.06
N SER A 471 8.16 18.56 -49.46
CA SER A 471 8.92 19.71 -49.99
C SER A 471 9.77 20.37 -48.90
N LEU A 472 9.24 20.48 -47.68
CA LEU A 472 9.98 21.00 -46.52
C LEU A 472 11.14 20.09 -46.13
N LEU A 473 10.90 18.77 -46.03
CA LEU A 473 11.94 17.79 -45.74
C LEU A 473 13.03 17.79 -46.82
N GLN A 474 12.64 17.95 -48.10
CA GLN A 474 13.59 18.06 -49.19
C GLN A 474 14.45 19.34 -49.07
N ALA A 475 13.84 20.47 -48.71
CA ALA A 475 14.58 21.72 -48.50
C ALA A 475 15.55 21.63 -47.32
N GLU A 476 15.13 21.02 -46.21
CA GLU A 476 15.99 20.76 -45.05
C GLU A 476 17.16 19.84 -45.40
N PHE A 477 16.87 18.74 -46.11
CA PHE A 477 17.92 17.84 -46.60
C PHE A 477 18.95 18.56 -47.47
N LEU A 478 18.50 19.42 -48.39
CA LEU A 478 19.39 20.21 -49.23
C LEU A 478 20.23 21.21 -48.42
N ARG A 479 19.65 21.88 -47.42
CA ARG A 479 20.39 22.79 -46.53
C ARG A 479 21.49 22.05 -45.76
N VAL A 480 21.15 20.90 -45.17
CA VAL A 480 22.13 20.07 -44.44
C VAL A 480 23.23 19.55 -45.38
N GLN A 481 22.88 19.21 -46.62
CA GLN A 481 23.87 18.84 -47.64
C GLN A 481 24.81 19.99 -47.98
N GLU A 482 24.28 21.20 -48.15
CA GLU A 482 25.08 22.41 -48.39
C GLU A 482 26.03 22.68 -47.22
N GLU A 483 25.54 22.68 -45.98
CA GLU A 483 26.37 22.85 -44.78
C GLU A 483 27.48 21.79 -44.70
N ARG A 484 27.13 20.53 -45.00
CA ARG A 484 28.11 19.43 -45.05
C ARG A 484 29.20 19.70 -46.08
N ILE A 485 28.83 20.12 -47.29
CA ILE A 485 29.78 20.48 -48.35
C ILE A 485 30.64 21.66 -47.91
N PHE A 486 30.03 22.68 -47.31
CA PHE A 486 30.70 23.89 -46.81
C PHE A 486 31.76 23.56 -45.74
N HIS A 487 31.50 22.60 -44.87
CA HIS A 487 32.49 22.15 -43.88
C HIS A 487 33.52 21.19 -44.47
N GLN A 488 33.14 20.31 -45.42
CA GLN A 488 34.04 19.35 -46.06
C GLN A 488 35.04 20.00 -47.04
N GLN A 489 34.70 21.12 -47.68
CA GLN A 489 35.62 21.84 -48.57
C GLN A 489 36.84 22.43 -47.84
N VAL A 490 36.75 22.61 -46.51
CA VAL A 490 37.82 23.22 -45.71
C VAL A 490 38.98 22.24 -45.53
N LYS A 491 39.97 22.33 -46.42
CA LYS A 491 41.22 21.56 -46.33
C LYS A 491 42.37 22.37 -45.72
N CYS A 492 43.23 21.71 -44.96
CA CYS A 492 44.47 22.29 -44.46
C CYS A 492 45.66 21.55 -45.05
N VAL A 493 46.38 22.21 -45.95
CA VAL A 493 47.63 21.68 -46.51
C VAL A 493 48.78 22.03 -45.58
N ILE A 494 49.57 21.03 -45.17
CA ILE A 494 50.82 21.21 -44.44
C ILE A 494 51.96 21.14 -45.44
N THR A 495 52.55 22.28 -45.77
CA THR A 495 53.76 22.38 -46.59
C THR A 495 55.01 22.31 -45.72
N GLU A 496 56.17 22.04 -46.32
CA GLU A 496 57.46 21.99 -45.61
C GLU A 496 57.85 23.31 -44.94
N GLU A 497 57.26 24.42 -45.40
CA GLU A 497 57.47 25.77 -44.86
C GLU A 497 56.50 26.14 -43.73
N LYS A 498 55.44 25.34 -43.50
CA LYS A 498 54.39 25.70 -42.55
C LYS A 498 54.91 25.60 -41.11
N THR A 499 54.85 26.71 -40.38
CA THR A 499 55.36 26.82 -39.01
C THR A 499 54.22 26.87 -37.98
N CYS A 500 54.50 26.32 -36.79
CA CYS A 500 53.62 26.44 -35.64
C CYS A 500 53.57 27.89 -35.16
N ARG A 501 52.37 28.47 -34.99
CA ARG A 501 52.23 29.87 -34.59
C ARG A 501 52.71 30.18 -33.15
N VAL A 502 52.83 29.15 -32.30
CA VAL A 502 53.29 29.26 -30.90
C VAL A 502 54.81 29.14 -30.80
N CYS A 503 55.40 28.00 -31.20
CA CYS A 503 56.85 27.76 -31.03
C CYS A 503 57.70 28.20 -32.23
N LYS A 504 57.07 28.67 -33.32
CA LYS A 504 57.70 29.11 -34.58
C LYS A 504 58.53 28.04 -35.32
N LYS A 505 58.54 26.78 -34.88
CA LYS A 505 59.21 25.66 -35.57
C LYS A 505 58.36 25.13 -36.73
N LYS A 506 59.01 24.56 -37.75
CA LYS A 506 58.34 23.87 -38.88
C LYS A 506 57.51 22.68 -38.39
N ILE A 507 56.34 22.46 -38.99
CA ILE A 507 55.46 21.32 -38.63
C ILE A 507 55.97 20.03 -39.29
N GLY A 508 56.16 20.04 -40.62
CA GLY A 508 56.59 18.86 -41.38
C GLY A 508 55.72 17.64 -41.08
N ASN A 509 56.36 16.52 -40.71
CA ASN A 509 55.69 15.26 -40.37
C ASN A 509 55.30 15.13 -38.88
N SER A 510 55.43 16.21 -38.10
CA SER A 510 55.09 16.18 -36.67
C SER A 510 53.58 16.19 -36.45
N ALA A 511 53.11 15.54 -35.38
CA ALA A 511 51.71 15.63 -34.95
C ALA A 511 51.31 17.10 -34.71
N PHE A 512 50.18 17.51 -35.29
CA PHE A 512 49.68 18.89 -35.25
C PHE A 512 48.20 18.94 -34.87
N ALA A 513 47.76 20.11 -34.42
CA ALA A 513 46.37 20.45 -34.20
C ALA A 513 46.00 21.67 -35.06
N ARG A 514 44.76 21.70 -35.55
CA ARG A 514 44.20 22.82 -36.32
C ARG A 514 42.98 23.38 -35.59
N TYR A 515 42.98 24.68 -35.37
CA TYR A 515 41.83 25.39 -34.83
C TYR A 515 40.84 25.80 -35.94
N PRO A 516 39.54 26.03 -35.61
CA PRO A 516 38.53 26.44 -36.58
C PRO A 516 38.89 27.69 -37.40
N ASN A 517 39.65 28.63 -36.81
CA ASN A 517 40.17 29.83 -37.47
C ASN A 517 41.31 29.56 -38.49
N GLY A 518 41.70 28.29 -38.68
CA GLY A 518 42.74 27.90 -39.64
C GLY A 518 44.18 27.93 -39.10
N VAL A 519 44.38 28.35 -37.84
CA VAL A 519 45.70 28.31 -37.19
C VAL A 519 46.11 26.86 -36.95
N VAL A 520 47.36 26.55 -37.30
CA VAL A 520 47.97 25.24 -37.09
C VAL A 520 49.08 25.36 -36.05
N VAL A 521 49.07 24.46 -35.08
CA VAL A 521 50.08 24.37 -34.02
C VAL A 521 50.57 22.93 -33.89
N HIS A 522 51.76 22.72 -33.35
CA HIS A 522 52.16 21.38 -32.91
C HIS A 522 51.19 20.88 -31.84
N TYR A 523 50.97 19.56 -31.79
CA TYR A 523 50.06 18.96 -30.81
C TYR A 523 50.44 19.34 -29.37
N PHE A 524 51.74 19.39 -29.06
CA PHE A 524 52.23 19.82 -27.74
C PHE A 524 52.02 21.32 -27.44
N CYS A 525 51.89 22.16 -28.47
CA CYS A 525 51.59 23.58 -28.32
C CYS A 525 50.08 23.87 -28.15
N CYS A 526 49.23 22.86 -28.37
CA CYS A 526 47.79 22.91 -28.13
C CYS A 526 47.52 22.64 -26.64
N ARG A 527 47.58 23.68 -25.80
CA ARG A 527 47.30 23.58 -24.36
C ARG A 527 45.81 23.47 -24.06
N ASP A 528 45.01 24.25 -24.79
CA ASP A 528 43.54 24.23 -24.73
C ASP A 528 42.99 23.99 -26.14
N ARG A 529 42.08 23.03 -26.28
CA ARG A 529 41.46 22.67 -27.57
C ARG A 529 40.40 23.68 -28.02
N SER A 530 39.86 24.47 -27.09
CA SER A 530 38.77 25.41 -27.32
C SER A 530 39.24 26.85 -27.57
N VAL A 531 40.44 27.20 -27.10
CA VAL A 531 41.00 28.55 -27.22
C VAL A 531 42.26 28.52 -28.09
N CYS A 532 42.25 29.31 -29.17
CA CYS A 532 43.42 29.45 -30.04
C CYS A 532 44.52 30.26 -29.31
N PRO A 533 45.74 29.73 -29.13
CA PRO A 533 46.81 30.39 -28.37
C PRO A 533 47.40 31.63 -29.07
N THR A 534 46.90 32.00 -30.25
CA THR A 534 47.34 33.16 -31.02
C THR A 534 46.24 34.22 -31.22
N GLU A 535 45.08 34.07 -30.58
CA GLU A 535 43.98 35.05 -30.57
C GLU A 535 43.90 35.80 -29.22
N GLN A 536 45.03 36.11 -28.60
CA GLN A 536 45.09 37.13 -27.54
C GLN A 536 45.58 38.46 -28.10
#